data_AF-A0A8J3DKW0-F1
#
_entry.id   AF-A0A8J3DKW0-F1
#
_cell.length_a   1.000
_cell.length_b   1.000
_cell.length_c   1.000
_cell.angle_alpha   90.00
_cell.angle_beta   90.00
_cell.angle_gamma   90.00
#
_symmetry.space_group_name_H-M   'P 1'
#
loop_
_entity.id
_entity.type
_entity.pdbx_description
1 polymer ?
#
loop_
_entity_poly.entity_id
_entity_poly.type
_entity_poly.pdbx_seq_one_letter_code
_entity_poly.pdbx_strand_id
1 'polypeptide(L)'
;MSNSRQIPGFVYWPFCFLGYYAAVVLVGAIIGALGFSLIGALTNPDLTMAHRAMLGVGNGGELAGKVWAPAISLVLCVMQAHRRNQRKALLDPRK
;
A
#
# COMPACT_ATOMS: atom_id res chain seq x y z
N MET A 1 37.79 -7.10 -4.45
CA MET A 1 36.72 -6.76 -5.41
C MET A 1 35.37 -6.86 -4.72
N SER A 2 34.85 -5.75 -4.19
CA SER A 2 33.48 -5.68 -3.66
C SER A 2 32.84 -4.41 -4.22
N ASN A 3 32.23 -4.57 -5.39
CA ASN A 3 31.54 -3.52 -6.11
C ASN A 3 30.15 -3.34 -5.46
N SER A 4 30.16 -2.68 -4.31
CA SER A 4 28.94 -2.25 -3.63
C SER A 4 28.24 -1.24 -4.53
N ARG A 5 27.16 -1.67 -5.18
CA ARG A 5 26.27 -0.80 -5.96
C ARG A 5 25.73 0.28 -5.03
N GLN A 6 26.45 1.40 -4.95
CA GLN A 6 25.98 2.68 -4.43
C GLN A 6 24.91 3.18 -5.41
N ILE A 7 23.72 2.59 -5.36
CA ILE A 7 22.54 3.28 -5.87
C ILE A 7 22.34 4.44 -4.89
N PRO A 8 22.47 5.70 -5.30
CA PRO A 8 22.33 6.82 -4.38
C PRO A 8 20.98 6.69 -3.67
N GLY A 9 20.98 6.74 -2.33
CA GLY A 9 19.78 6.51 -1.52
C GLY A 9 18.57 7.37 -1.91
N PHE A 10 18.83 8.48 -2.62
CA PHE A 10 17.84 9.35 -3.25
C PHE A 10 16.98 8.67 -4.33
N VAL A 11 17.52 7.70 -5.07
CA VAL A 11 16.78 6.98 -6.12
C VAL A 11 16.10 5.74 -5.55
N TYR A 12 16.72 5.05 -4.59
CA TYR A 12 16.11 3.86 -3.98
C TYR A 12 14.81 4.18 -3.22
N TRP A 13 14.77 5.32 -2.52
CA TRP A 13 13.61 5.73 -1.73
C TRP A 13 12.30 5.90 -2.54
N PRO A 14 12.25 6.67 -3.65
CA PRO A 14 11.04 6.81 -4.44
C PRO A 14 10.61 5.50 -5.09
N PHE A 15 11.54 4.64 -5.55
CA PHE A 15 11.17 3.34 -6.13
C PHE A 15 10.57 2.38 -5.08
N CYS A 16 11.10 2.34 -3.86
CA CYS A 16 10.49 1.56 -2.79
C CYS A 16 9.13 2.11 -2.38
N PHE A 17 8.98 3.44 -2.31
CA PHE A 17 7.69 4.07 -2.02
C PHE A 17 6.66 3.76 -3.11
N LEU A 18 7.03 3.89 -4.38
CA LEU A 18 6.16 3.62 -5.51
C LEU A 18 5.79 2.14 -5.60
N GLY A 19 6.73 1.23 -5.33
CA GLY A 19 6.47 -0.21 -5.27
C GLY A 19 5.50 -0.57 -4.13
N TYR A 20 5.65 0.06 -2.96
CA TYR A 20 4.74 -0.14 -1.84
C TYR A 20 3.34 0.43 -2.14
N TYR A 21 3.28 1.62 -2.71
CA TYR A 21 2.04 2.26 -3.17
C TYR A 21 1.32 1.39 -4.20
N ALA A 22 2.05 0.88 -5.20
CA ALA A 22 1.51 -0.03 -6.21
C ALA A 22 0.98 -1.32 -5.59
N ALA A 23 1.66 -1.88 -4.59
CA ALA A 23 1.17 -3.06 -3.87
C ALA A 23 -0.14 -2.79 -3.12
N VAL A 24 -0.26 -1.65 -2.43
CA VAL A 24 -1.50 -1.27 -1.72
C VAL A 24 -2.65 -1.06 -2.70
N VAL A 25 -2.40 -0.37 -3.82
CA VAL A 25 -3.40 -0.18 -4.88
C VAL A 25 -3.83 -1.51 -5.47
N LEU A 26 -2.89 -2.42 -5.72
CA LEU A 26 -3.18 -3.73 -6.29
C LEU A 26 -4.01 -4.59 -5.34
N VAL A 27 -3.69 -4.60 -4.05
CA VAL A 27 -4.49 -5.29 -3.01
C VAL A 27 -5.90 -4.67 -2.94
N GLY A 28 -6.00 -3.35 -2.94
CA GLY A 28 -7.28 -2.64 -2.93
C GLY A 28 -8.14 -2.91 -4.17
N ALA A 29 -7.51 -2.96 -5.34
CA ALA A 29 -8.18 -3.32 -6.59
C ALA A 29 -8.71 -4.75 -6.57
N ILE A 30 -7.95 -5.71 -6.04
CA ILE A 30 -8.40 -7.10 -5.87
C ILE A 30 -9.58 -7.17 -4.90
N ILE A 31 -9.48 -6.52 -3.74
CA ILE A 31 -10.56 -6.49 -2.75
C ILE A 31 -11.81 -5.83 -3.33
N GLY A 32 -11.66 -4.71 -4.05
CA GLY A 32 -12.76 -4.04 -4.73
C GLY A 32 -13.41 -4.91 -5.81
N ALA A 33 -12.61 -5.60 -6.63
CA ALA A 33 -13.10 -6.52 -7.66
C ALA A 33 -13.94 -7.65 -7.06
N LEU A 34 -13.45 -8.27 -5.97
CA LEU A 34 -14.15 -9.35 -5.27
C LEU A 34 -15.41 -8.83 -4.57
N GLY A 35 -15.31 -7.69 -3.89
CA GLY A 35 -16.44 -7.05 -3.19
C GLY A 35 -17.57 -6.67 -4.15
N PHE A 36 -17.25 -6.00 -5.25
CA PHE A 36 -18.25 -5.63 -6.26
C PHE A 36 -18.80 -6.83 -7.03
N SER A 37 -18.02 -7.90 -7.22
CA SER A 37 -18.55 -9.11 -7.87
C SER A 37 -19.57 -9.82 -6.97
N LEU A 38 -19.31 -9.94 -5.67
CA LEU A 38 -20.26 -10.53 -4.72
C LEU A 38 -21.47 -9.63 -4.47
N ILE A 39 -21.24 -8.37 -4.10
CA ILE A 39 -22.30 -7.42 -3.71
C ILE A 39 -23.08 -6.95 -4.94
N GLY A 40 -22.39 -6.76 -6.07
CA GLY A 40 -23.03 -6.37 -7.33
C GLY A 40 -23.90 -7.47 -7.92
N ALA A 41 -23.60 -8.75 -7.64
CA ALA A 41 -24.50 -9.85 -7.99
C ALA A 41 -25.84 -9.80 -7.24
N LEU A 42 -25.87 -9.21 -6.05
CA LEU A 42 -27.09 -9.07 -5.24
C LEU A 42 -27.85 -7.77 -5.55
N THR A 43 -27.13 -6.69 -5.89
CA THR A 43 -27.73 -5.35 -6.09
C THR A 43 -28.08 -5.04 -7.54
N ASN A 44 -27.39 -5.62 -8.51
CA ASN A 44 -27.52 -5.25 -9.92
C ASN A 44 -27.42 -6.48 -10.84
N PRO A 45 -28.39 -7.43 -10.79
CA PRO A 45 -28.34 -8.73 -11.46
C PRO A 45 -28.17 -8.64 -12.99
N ASP A 46 -28.60 -7.53 -13.59
CA ASP A 46 -28.59 -7.33 -15.05
C ASP A 46 -27.20 -7.03 -15.63
N LEU A 47 -26.25 -6.60 -14.80
CA LEU A 47 -24.88 -6.33 -15.26
C LEU A 47 -24.05 -7.61 -15.34
N THR A 48 -23.31 -7.76 -16.45
CA THR A 48 -22.38 -8.89 -16.60
C THR A 48 -21.29 -8.88 -15.53
N MET A 49 -20.87 -10.06 -15.08
CA MET A 49 -19.82 -10.21 -14.06
C MET A 49 -18.53 -9.44 -14.42
N ALA A 50 -18.14 -9.44 -15.70
CA ALA A 50 -16.98 -8.70 -16.17
C ALA A 50 -17.11 -7.18 -15.93
N HIS A 51 -18.29 -6.62 -16.15
CA HIS A 51 -18.54 -5.19 -15.95
C HIS A 51 -18.51 -4.81 -14.46
N ARG A 52 -19.09 -5.66 -13.60
CA ARG A 52 -19.03 -5.48 -12.13
C ARG A 52 -17.60 -5.57 -11.59
N ALA A 53 -16.81 -6.50 -12.10
CA ALA A 53 -15.40 -6.64 -11.73
C ALA A 53 -14.59 -5.39 -12.15
N MET A 54 -14.80 -4.85 -13.35
CA MET A 54 -14.14 -3.61 -13.79
C MET A 54 -14.50 -2.40 -12.92
N LEU A 55 -15.78 -2.25 -12.57
CA LEU A 55 -16.22 -1.21 -11.63
C LEU A 55 -15.57 -1.39 -10.26
N GLY A 56 -15.50 -2.64 -9.76
CA GLY A 56 -14.82 -2.98 -8.51
C GLY A 56 -13.33 -2.68 -8.50
N VAL A 57 -12.62 -3.00 -9.58
CA VAL A 57 -11.20 -2.70 -9.75
C VAL A 57 -10.97 -1.19 -9.73
N GLY A 58 -11.77 -0.42 -10.48
CA GLY A 58 -11.64 1.03 -10.53
C GLY A 58 -11.91 1.67 -9.17
N ASN A 59 -13.04 1.34 -8.56
CA ASN A 59 -13.46 1.96 -7.31
C ASN A 59 -12.58 1.51 -6.12
N GLY A 60 -12.24 0.22 -6.05
CA GLY A 60 -11.33 -0.32 -5.04
C GLY A 60 -9.90 0.19 -5.18
N GLY A 61 -9.40 0.31 -6.42
CA GLY A 61 -8.10 0.90 -6.71
C GLY A 61 -8.03 2.38 -6.35
N GLU A 62 -9.06 3.17 -6.67
CA GLU A 62 -9.12 4.59 -6.30
C GLU A 62 -9.18 4.80 -4.78
N LEU A 63 -10.06 4.07 -4.09
CA LEU A 63 -10.19 4.16 -2.63
C LEU A 63 -8.88 3.75 -1.95
N ALA A 64 -8.28 2.65 -2.41
CA ALA A 64 -7.02 2.19 -1.85
C ALA A 64 -5.86 3.13 -2.15
N GLY A 65 -5.78 3.71 -3.35
CA GLY A 65 -4.74 4.66 -3.72
C GLY A 65 -4.86 6.01 -3.02
N LYS A 66 -6.07 6.59 -2.97
CA LYS A 66 -6.29 7.95 -2.44
C LYS A 66 -6.35 8.00 -0.91
N VAL A 67 -6.94 6.99 -0.28
CA VAL A 67 -7.22 7.03 1.17
C VAL A 67 -6.27 6.10 1.92
N TRP A 68 -6.18 4.84 1.50
CA TRP A 68 -5.45 3.83 2.27
C TRP A 68 -3.94 3.90 2.07
N ALA A 69 -3.46 4.15 0.86
CA ALA A 69 -2.04 4.22 0.57
C ALA A 69 -1.32 5.33 1.36
N PRO A 70 -1.78 6.60 1.37
CA PRO A 70 -1.14 7.62 2.20
C PRO A 70 -1.28 7.33 3.70
N ALA A 71 -2.41 6.79 4.15
CA ALA A 71 -2.62 6.43 5.55
C ALA A 71 -1.63 5.35 6.03
N ILE A 72 -1.48 4.26 5.26
CA ILE A 72 -0.56 3.17 5.58
C ILE A 72 0.90 3.66 5.53
N SER A 73 1.26 4.46 4.52
CA SER A 73 2.60 5.06 4.44
C SER A 73 2.91 5.90 5.68
N LEU A 74 1.97 6.70 6.16
CA LEU A 74 2.16 7.52 7.36
C LEU A 74 2.32 6.66 8.62
N VAL A 75 1.49 5.63 8.79
CA VAL A 75 1.61 4.68 9.91
C VAL A 75 2.97 4.00 9.91
N LEU A 76 3.46 3.54 8.74
CA LEU A 76 4.77 2.91 8.65
C LEU A 76 5.91 3.88 8.99
N CYS A 77 5.83 5.13 8.53
CA CYS A 77 6.80 6.16 8.89
C CYS A 77 6.83 6.39 10.40
N VAL A 78 5.66 6.50 11.03
CA VAL A 78 5.54 6.70 12.48
C VAL A 78 6.06 5.46 13.24
N MET A 79 5.68 4.25 12.81
CA MET A 79 6.17 3.01 13.42
C MET A 79 7.69 2.88 13.30
N GLN A 80 8.28 3.24 12.15
CA GLN A 80 9.71 3.21 11.95
C GLN A 80 10.43 4.25 12.82
N ALA A 81 9.88 5.47 12.91
CA ALA A 81 10.39 6.51 13.80
C ALA A 81 10.33 6.05 15.27
N HIS A 82 9.22 5.45 15.69
CA HIS A 82 9.04 4.94 17.04
C HIS A 82 10.03 3.81 17.36
N ARG A 83 10.20 2.83 16.45
CA ARG A 83 11.18 1.74 16.60
C ARG A 83 12.61 2.27 16.71
N ARG A 84 12.97 3.28 15.92
CA ARG A 84 14.30 3.92 16.02
C ARG A 84 14.48 4.61 17.37
N ASN A 85 13.45 5.27 17.89
CA ASN A 85 13.52 5.94 19.18
C ASN A 85 13.65 4.95 20.35
N GLN A 86 12.89 3.84 20.32
CA GLN A 86 13.03 2.76 21.31
C GLN A 86 14.43 2.13 21.27
N ARG A 87 14.98 1.90 20.08
CA ARG A 87 16.32 1.35 19.93
C ARG A 87 17.40 2.30 20.49
N LYS A 88 17.22 3.61 20.33
CA LYS A 88 18.11 4.62 20.96
C LYS A 88 17.97 4.60 22.48
N ALA A 89 16.76 4.51 23.02
CA ALA A 89 16.53 4.45 24.45
C ALA A 89 17.14 3.21 25.12
N LEU A 90 17.19 2.07 24.42
CA LEU A 90 17.83 0.84 24.90
C LEU A 90 19.37 0.87 24.83
N LEU A 91 19.94 1.73 23.98
CA LEU A 91 21.37 1.84 23.75
C LEU A 91 22.00 3.06 24.44
N ASP A 92 21.20 3.87 25.16
CA ASP A 92 21.70 5.02 25.90
C ASP A 92 22.22 4.54 27.28
N PRO A 93 23.54 4.55 27.51
CA PRO A 93 24.14 4.07 28.77
C PRO A 93 23.94 5.05 29.94
N ARG A 94 23.20 6.16 29.75
CA ARG A 94 22.91 7.16 30.80
C ARG A 94 21.59 6.92 31.56
N LYS A 95 20.88 5.83 31.27
CA LYS A 95 19.79 5.29 32.09
C LYS A 95 20.20 3.95 32.67
#